data_AF-K1LL57-F1
#
_entry.id   AF-K1LL57-F1
#
_cell.length_a   1.000
_cell.length_b   1.000
_cell.length_c   1.000
_cell.angle_alpha   90.00
_cell.angle_beta   90.00
_cell.angle_gamma   90.00
#
_symmetry.space_group_name_H-M   'P 1'
#
loop_
_entity.id
_entity.type
_entity.pdbx_description
1 polymer ?
#
loop_
_entity_poly.entity_id
_entity_poly.type
_entity_poly.pdbx_seq_one_letter_code
_entity_poly.pdbx_strand_id
1 'polypeptide(L)'
;MTEQKALELLDLEPGASASEIRRAYQEIYNELQIRLTNAPTEHQKELYRKRLAAVEEAYLFLGGESEEDLSELPSMGPEENAPEEKAQASKPQPMSESAALELLGLNKPFSRGELMDVYKEKKEDFERGFKSAPNKAIKDSFQQLLKELEIAFRLLEPLAESPAPPRPEPSKPQPEKKKASLLLWAISVLLLLAVGIWFFLPKGEKQDEISQEVKEEFIKVKSQANLLAEKQYWDQALEKYEDAYALIADAEVQDSIKSINIRLDLGKKDNSNFKTVEVGEQVWMAENLNVDTFNNGDTIFHAKTAADWLKAGQEKIPAWCYFENNPANYSLGKLYNWYAVNDTRGLAPEGWRIPNNNDWNVFSGLLKGNLVIMKIWHSYLNERGFSAVPSGSRYYYNGGFTEIDRYWSASEANGQAAFLAWADLVSKRSRGPIWLGSKNNGFYVRCIQN
;
A
#
# COMPACT_ATOMS: atom_id res chain seq x y z
N MET A 1 4.84 26.49 12.96
CA MET A 1 5.31 25.74 11.77
C MET A 1 6.15 26.65 10.86
N THR A 2 7.02 26.12 9.99
CA THR A 2 7.75 26.91 8.97
C THR A 2 7.04 26.83 7.62
N GLU A 3 7.21 27.83 6.75
CA GLU A 3 6.61 27.83 5.41
C GLU A 3 7.04 26.61 4.59
N GLN A 4 8.33 26.26 4.62
CA GLN A 4 8.84 25.06 3.94
C GLN A 4 8.19 23.77 4.46
N LYS A 5 7.95 23.66 5.77
CA LYS A 5 7.29 22.50 6.37
C LYS A 5 5.79 22.46 6.04
N ALA A 6 5.12 23.62 5.98
CA ALA A 6 3.72 23.70 5.58
C ALA A 6 3.52 23.33 4.11
N LEU A 7 4.40 23.83 3.23
CA LEU A 7 4.43 23.45 1.82
C LEU A 7 4.74 21.96 1.64
N GLU A 8 5.67 21.40 2.43
CA GLU A 8 5.97 19.96 2.41
C GLU A 8 4.77 19.10 2.83
N LEU A 9 4.02 19.51 3.87
CA LEU A 9 2.81 18.81 4.31
C LEU A 9 1.69 18.82 3.27
N LEU A 10 1.64 19.84 2.42
CA LEU A 10 0.68 19.99 1.32
C LEU A 10 1.25 19.53 -0.04
N ASP A 11 2.47 19.00 -0.08
CA ASP A 11 3.21 18.61 -1.29
C ASP A 11 3.39 19.73 -2.34
N LEU A 12 3.57 20.97 -1.88
CA LEU A 12 3.74 22.17 -2.71
C LEU A 12 5.19 22.62 -2.77
N GLU A 13 5.56 23.32 -3.86
CA GLU A 13 6.85 23.99 -3.99
C GLU A 13 6.75 25.45 -3.48
N PRO A 14 7.87 26.08 -3.07
CA PRO A 14 7.89 27.49 -2.73
C PRO A 14 7.35 28.37 -3.86
N GLY A 15 6.46 29.31 -3.52
CA GLY A 15 5.80 30.19 -4.48
C GLY A 15 4.49 29.66 -5.06
N ALA A 16 3.92 28.58 -4.52
CA ALA A 16 2.61 28.07 -4.91
C ALA A 16 1.51 29.14 -4.76
N SER A 17 0.61 29.21 -5.73
CA SER A 17 -0.53 30.13 -5.71
C SER A 17 -1.61 29.70 -4.73
N ALA A 18 -2.46 30.64 -4.28
CA ALA A 18 -3.55 30.35 -3.35
C ALA A 18 -4.56 29.31 -3.88
N SER A 19 -4.74 29.21 -5.21
CA SER A 19 -5.57 28.17 -5.83
C SER A 19 -4.91 26.79 -5.76
N GLU A 20 -3.58 26.71 -5.92
CA GLU A 20 -2.83 25.46 -5.78
C GLU A 20 -2.83 24.97 -4.33
N ILE A 21 -2.65 25.89 -3.37
CA ILE A 21 -2.73 25.60 -1.94
C ILE A 21 -4.10 25.04 -1.57
N ARG A 22 -5.19 25.69 -2.02
CA ARG A 22 -6.57 25.22 -1.80
C ARG A 22 -6.83 23.84 -2.39
N ARG A 23 -6.44 23.62 -3.64
CA ARG A 23 -6.65 22.34 -4.32
C ARG A 23 -5.87 21.21 -3.63
N ALA A 24 -4.61 21.45 -3.28
CA ALA A 24 -3.78 20.46 -2.61
C ALA A 24 -4.32 20.08 -1.23
N TYR A 25 -4.76 21.08 -0.46
CA TYR A 25 -5.43 20.84 0.82
C TYR A 25 -6.68 19.96 0.64
N GLN A 26 -7.55 20.28 -0.30
CA GLN A 26 -8.79 19.54 -0.52
C GLN A 26 -8.56 18.09 -1.00
N GLU A 27 -7.57 17.87 -1.87
CA GLU A 27 -7.18 16.52 -2.30
C GLU A 27 -6.68 15.68 -1.12
N ILE A 28 -5.74 16.22 -0.32
CA ILE A 28 -5.16 15.51 0.84
C ILE A 28 -6.21 15.29 1.94
N TYR A 29 -7.05 16.28 2.21
CA TYR A 29 -8.12 16.20 3.20
C TYR A 29 -9.10 15.07 2.84
N ASN A 30 -9.63 15.05 1.61
CA ASN A 30 -10.56 14.02 1.15
C ASN A 30 -9.95 12.61 1.22
N GLU A 31 -8.68 12.49 0.84
CA GLU A 31 -7.95 11.23 0.93
C GLU A 31 -7.81 10.75 2.39
N LEU A 32 -7.42 11.65 3.30
CA LEU A 32 -7.27 11.32 4.72
C LEU A 32 -8.61 10.97 5.37
N GLN A 33 -9.71 11.62 4.97
CA GLN A 33 -11.05 11.27 5.43
C GLN A 33 -11.48 9.87 4.97
N ILE A 34 -11.21 9.50 3.72
CA ILE A 34 -11.46 8.15 3.20
C ILE A 34 -10.62 7.12 3.97
N ARG A 35 -9.33 7.43 4.21
CA ARG A 35 -8.41 6.55 4.95
C ARG A 35 -8.81 6.40 6.42
N LEU A 36 -9.25 7.48 7.07
CA LEU A 36 -9.76 7.49 8.45
C LEU A 36 -11.00 6.60 8.58
N THR A 37 -11.92 6.69 7.60
CA THR A 37 -13.15 5.90 7.54
C THR A 37 -12.86 4.40 7.37
N ASN A 38 -11.85 4.05 6.56
CA ASN A 38 -11.51 2.67 6.23
C ASN A 38 -10.41 2.06 7.12
N ALA A 39 -9.92 2.78 8.13
CA ALA A 39 -8.84 2.34 8.99
C ALA A 39 -9.27 1.16 9.89
N PRO A 40 -8.59 -0.01 9.82
CA PRO A 40 -8.99 -1.21 10.55
C PRO A 40 -8.61 -1.19 12.05
N THR A 41 -7.78 -0.24 12.49
CA THR A 41 -7.34 -0.14 13.90
C THR A 41 -7.47 1.29 14.44
N GLU A 42 -7.71 1.43 15.74
CA GLU A 42 -7.78 2.75 16.39
C GLU A 42 -6.44 3.52 16.33
N HIS A 43 -5.31 2.80 16.33
CA HIS A 43 -4.01 3.45 16.17
C HIS A 43 -3.86 4.13 14.79
N GLN A 44 -4.31 3.47 13.73
CA GLN A 44 -4.31 4.07 12.39
C GLN A 44 -5.27 5.26 12.30
N LYS A 45 -6.45 5.17 12.92
CA LYS A 45 -7.37 6.32 12.99
C LYS A 45 -6.72 7.51 13.68
N GLU A 46 -6.01 7.27 14.78
CA GLU A 46 -5.30 8.32 15.50
C GLU A 46 -4.17 8.95 14.65
N LEU A 47 -3.43 8.13 13.91
CA LEU A 47 -2.42 8.62 12.98
C LEU A 47 -3.03 9.52 11.89
N TYR A 48 -4.14 9.08 11.27
CA TYR A 48 -4.83 9.87 10.25
C TYR A 48 -5.41 11.18 10.81
N ARG A 49 -5.96 11.17 12.03
CA ARG A 49 -6.43 12.40 12.70
C ARG A 49 -5.29 13.38 12.96
N LYS A 50 -4.15 12.91 13.46
CA LYS A 50 -2.98 13.76 13.68
C LYS A 50 -2.48 14.38 12.38
N ARG A 51 -2.46 13.59 11.31
CA ARG A 51 -2.06 14.09 9.98
C ARG A 51 -3.05 15.09 9.42
N LEU A 52 -4.36 14.83 9.57
CA LEU A 52 -5.40 15.76 9.16
C LEU A 52 -5.23 17.12 9.84
N ALA A 53 -5.05 17.12 11.17
CA ALA A 53 -4.80 18.33 11.95
C ALA A 53 -3.52 19.06 11.52
N ALA A 54 -2.44 18.34 11.21
CA ALA A 54 -1.20 18.93 10.71
C ALA A 54 -1.35 19.57 9.31
N VAL A 55 -2.14 18.94 8.44
CA VAL A 55 -2.45 19.44 7.09
C VAL A 55 -3.38 20.66 7.16
N GLU A 56 -4.37 20.66 8.05
CA GLU A 56 -5.20 21.82 8.37
C GLU A 56 -4.37 23.00 8.89
N GLU A 57 -3.49 22.75 9.87
CA GLU A 57 -2.58 23.79 10.39
C GLU A 57 -1.70 24.35 9.26
N ALA A 58 -1.24 23.50 8.33
CA ALA A 58 -0.40 23.90 7.20
C ALA A 58 -1.17 24.77 6.21
N TYR A 59 -2.42 24.40 5.91
CA TYR A 59 -3.29 25.15 5.03
C TYR A 59 -3.61 26.53 5.60
N LEU A 60 -3.99 26.61 6.88
CA LEU A 60 -4.24 27.88 7.56
C LEU A 60 -2.97 28.75 7.61
N PHE A 61 -1.81 28.15 7.88
CA PHE A 61 -0.53 28.85 7.91
C PHE A 61 -0.17 29.49 6.55
N LEU A 62 -0.53 28.85 5.44
CA LEU A 62 -0.31 29.36 4.08
C LEU A 62 -1.40 30.34 3.59
N GLY A 63 -2.29 30.80 4.48
CA GLY A 63 -3.34 31.77 4.16
C GLY A 63 -4.63 31.14 3.66
N GLY A 64 -4.88 29.86 3.98
CA GLY A 64 -6.18 29.22 3.84
C GLY A 64 -7.22 29.74 4.84
N GLU A 65 -8.50 29.65 4.49
CA GLU A 65 -9.62 30.04 5.35
C GLU A 65 -10.16 28.82 6.12
N SER A 66 -10.67 29.02 7.34
CA SER A 66 -11.08 27.92 8.23
C SER A 66 -12.37 27.22 7.81
N GLU A 67 -12.57 26.01 8.32
CA GLU A 67 -13.68 25.10 8.00
C GLU A 67 -15.09 25.69 8.15
N GLU A 68 -15.28 26.69 9.04
CA GLU A 68 -16.58 27.36 9.24
C GLU A 68 -17.08 28.12 7.99
N ASP A 69 -16.17 28.61 7.12
CA ASP A 69 -16.50 29.30 5.87
C ASP A 69 -16.63 28.35 4.66
N LEU A 70 -16.31 27.06 4.82
CA LEU A 70 -16.49 26.05 3.76
C LEU A 70 -17.92 25.48 3.70
N SER A 71 -18.79 25.90 4.64
CA SER A 71 -20.20 25.51 4.70
C SER A 71 -21.08 26.18 3.61
N GLU A 72 -20.55 27.16 2.89
CA GLU A 72 -21.18 27.74 1.67
C GLU A 72 -20.77 27.04 0.37
N LEU A 73 -20.04 25.92 0.43
CA LEU A 73 -19.67 25.19 -0.78
C LEU A 73 -20.75 24.17 -1.18
N PRO A 74 -21.16 24.13 -2.47
CA PRO A 74 -22.13 23.16 -2.93
C PRO A 74 -21.58 21.74 -2.71
N SER A 75 -22.37 20.89 -2.04
CA SER A 75 -22.37 19.46 -2.35
C SER A 75 -22.38 19.31 -3.87
N MET A 76 -21.52 18.46 -4.45
CA MET A 76 -21.64 18.10 -5.87
C MET A 76 -23.10 17.68 -6.13
N GLY A 77 -23.81 18.61 -6.73
CA GLY A 77 -25.23 18.71 -6.99
C GLY A 77 -25.32 19.88 -7.97
N PRO A 78 -26.14 19.77 -9.02
CA PRO A 78 -25.97 20.54 -10.24
C PRO A 78 -25.97 22.04 -9.93
N GLU A 79 -24.95 22.74 -10.45
CA GLU A 79 -24.80 24.20 -10.38
C GLU A 79 -26.13 24.89 -10.71
N GLU A 80 -26.63 25.72 -9.79
CA GLU A 80 -27.69 26.68 -10.08
C GLU A 80 -27.19 28.13 -9.89
N ASN A 81 -27.18 28.83 -11.03
CA ASN A 81 -27.42 30.27 -11.21
C ASN A 81 -26.23 31.26 -11.15
N ALA A 82 -25.62 31.44 -12.32
CA ALA A 82 -25.35 32.76 -12.92
C ALA A 82 -25.89 32.78 -14.37
N PRO A 83 -26.27 33.93 -14.92
CA PRO A 83 -27.55 34.13 -15.62
C PRO A 83 -27.65 33.56 -17.05
N GLU A 84 -28.88 33.18 -17.38
CA GLU A 84 -29.37 32.56 -18.62
C GLU A 84 -28.74 33.11 -19.91
N GLU A 85 -27.93 32.28 -20.56
CA GLU A 85 -27.86 32.26 -22.03
C GLU A 85 -28.25 30.86 -22.53
N LYS A 86 -29.54 30.74 -22.86
CA LYS A 86 -30.27 29.62 -23.48
C LYS A 86 -29.44 28.37 -23.84
N ALA A 87 -29.55 27.35 -22.99
CA ALA A 87 -29.18 25.99 -23.31
C ALA A 87 -30.00 25.44 -24.49
N GLN A 88 -29.35 25.21 -25.62
CA GLN A 88 -29.75 24.16 -26.55
C GLN A 88 -28.99 22.89 -26.16
N ALA A 89 -29.74 21.83 -25.86
CA ALA A 89 -29.22 20.52 -25.48
C ALA A 89 -28.15 20.01 -26.45
N SER A 90 -26.88 19.96 -26.02
CA SER A 90 -25.80 19.34 -26.79
C SER A 90 -25.61 17.88 -26.40
N LYS A 91 -25.80 17.00 -27.38
CA LYS A 91 -25.38 15.58 -27.45
C LYS A 91 -23.95 15.35 -26.93
N PRO A 92 -23.55 14.11 -26.59
CA PRO A 92 -22.20 13.75 -26.14
C PRO A 92 -21.14 14.43 -27.01
N GLN A 93 -20.30 15.27 -26.40
CA GLN A 93 -19.30 16.02 -27.15
C GLN A 93 -18.19 15.10 -27.66
N PRO A 94 -17.77 15.25 -28.93
CA PRO A 94 -16.66 14.49 -29.50
C PRO A 94 -15.32 14.89 -28.85
N MET A 95 -14.39 13.92 -28.78
CA MET A 95 -13.03 14.10 -28.23
C MET A 95 -12.33 15.33 -28.85
N SER A 96 -11.78 16.19 -27.99
CA SER A 96 -11.04 17.38 -28.42
C SER A 96 -9.63 17.04 -28.92
N GLU A 97 -9.04 17.94 -29.69
CA GLU A 97 -7.68 17.78 -30.21
C GLU A 97 -6.61 17.76 -29.11
N SER A 98 -6.77 18.58 -28.08
CA SER A 98 -5.90 18.56 -26.90
C SER A 98 -5.96 17.22 -26.17
N ALA A 99 -7.16 16.64 -26.03
CA ALA A 99 -7.34 15.33 -25.41
C ALA A 99 -6.73 14.20 -26.27
N ALA A 100 -6.81 14.32 -27.60
CA ALA A 100 -6.17 13.36 -28.51
C ALA A 100 -4.64 13.43 -28.44
N LEU A 101 -4.07 14.65 -28.37
CA LEU A 101 -2.63 14.87 -28.19
C LEU A 101 -2.13 14.33 -26.85
N GLU A 102 -2.87 14.56 -25.77
CA GLU A 102 -2.54 14.04 -24.43
C GLU A 102 -2.62 12.51 -24.39
N LEU A 103 -3.67 11.91 -24.95
CA LEU A 103 -3.84 10.45 -24.99
C LEU A 103 -2.67 9.76 -25.73
N LEU A 104 -2.23 10.37 -26.83
CA LEU A 104 -1.09 9.89 -27.62
C LEU A 104 0.26 10.41 -27.12
N GLY A 105 0.31 11.31 -26.13
CA GLY A 105 1.57 11.87 -25.62
C GLY A 105 2.36 12.67 -26.68
N LEU A 106 1.66 13.28 -27.63
CA LEU A 106 2.24 14.03 -28.73
C LEU A 106 2.17 15.54 -28.47
N ASN A 107 3.21 16.26 -28.87
CA ASN A 107 3.22 17.73 -28.92
C ASN A 107 3.33 18.18 -30.37
N LYS A 108 2.76 19.34 -30.71
CA LYS A 108 2.89 19.91 -32.06
C LYS A 108 4.28 20.56 -32.27
N PRO A 109 4.85 20.50 -33.49
CA PRO A 109 4.44 19.69 -34.63
C PRO A 109 4.89 18.22 -34.48
N PHE A 110 4.19 17.28 -35.13
CA PHE A 110 4.54 15.86 -35.15
C PHE A 110 4.38 15.29 -36.57
N SER A 111 5.23 14.32 -36.91
CA SER A 111 5.19 13.63 -38.19
C SER A 111 4.17 12.51 -38.22
N ARG A 112 3.75 12.10 -39.43
CA ARG A 112 2.89 10.92 -39.59
C ARG A 112 3.56 9.62 -39.09
N GLY A 113 4.90 9.53 -39.18
CA GLY A 113 5.66 8.40 -38.65
C GLY A 113 5.55 8.31 -37.13
N GLU A 114 5.79 9.41 -36.43
CA GLU A 114 5.68 9.47 -34.97
C GLU A 114 4.26 9.18 -34.49
N LEU A 115 3.24 9.70 -35.18
CA LEU A 115 1.84 9.38 -34.88
C LEU A 115 1.54 7.88 -35.04
N MET A 116 2.04 7.26 -36.11
CA MET A 116 1.83 5.83 -36.38
C MET A 116 2.55 4.93 -35.38
N ASP A 117 3.79 5.27 -35.03
CA ASP A 117 4.60 4.50 -34.09
C ASP A 117 3.98 4.53 -32.69
N VAL A 118 3.60 5.71 -32.21
CA VAL A 118 2.98 5.88 -30.88
C VAL A 118 1.58 5.28 -30.83
N TYR A 119 0.80 5.39 -31.91
CA TYR A 119 -0.49 4.71 -32.00
C TYR A 119 -0.34 3.19 -31.95
N LYS A 120 0.62 2.63 -32.69
CA LYS A 120 0.87 1.19 -32.71
C LYS A 120 1.32 0.68 -31.35
N GLU A 121 2.26 1.36 -30.71
CA GLU A 121 2.75 1.02 -29.37
C GLU A 121 1.61 1.03 -28.35
N LYS A 122 0.85 2.13 -28.24
CA LYS A 122 -0.27 2.24 -27.30
C LYS A 122 -1.39 1.24 -27.59
N LYS A 123 -1.64 0.93 -28.85
CA LYS A 123 -2.62 -0.07 -29.25
C LYS A 123 -2.18 -1.47 -28.81
N GLU A 124 -0.92 -1.83 -29.03
CA GLU A 124 -0.35 -3.09 -28.57
C GLU A 124 -0.41 -3.21 -27.03
N ASP A 125 -0.15 -2.12 -26.31
CA ASP A 125 -0.29 -2.05 -24.85
C ASP A 125 -1.72 -2.28 -24.37
N PHE A 126 -2.69 -1.58 -24.95
CA PHE A 126 -4.10 -1.74 -24.60
C PHE A 126 -4.64 -3.11 -24.98
N GLU A 127 -4.19 -3.69 -26.10
CA GLU A 127 -4.54 -5.06 -26.49
C GLU A 127 -3.93 -6.11 -25.56
N ARG A 128 -2.68 -5.90 -25.09
CA ARG A 128 -2.07 -6.73 -24.05
C ARG A 128 -2.83 -6.64 -22.74
N GLY A 129 -3.15 -5.43 -22.29
CA GLY A 129 -3.96 -5.17 -21.10
C GLY A 129 -5.37 -5.79 -21.18
N PHE A 130 -6.02 -5.71 -22.34
CA PHE A 130 -7.30 -6.36 -22.58
C PHE A 130 -7.23 -7.90 -22.45
N LYS A 131 -6.13 -8.51 -22.92
CA LYS A 131 -5.92 -9.97 -22.84
C LYS A 131 -5.65 -10.43 -21.41
N SER A 132 -4.86 -9.66 -20.65
CA SER A 132 -4.52 -9.96 -19.25
C SER A 132 -5.58 -9.53 -18.24
N ALA A 133 -6.60 -8.77 -18.65
CA ALA A 133 -7.64 -8.25 -17.77
C ALA A 133 -8.41 -9.38 -17.03
N PRO A 134 -8.48 -9.34 -15.68
CA PRO A 134 -8.99 -10.45 -14.87
C PRO A 134 -10.53 -10.48 -14.77
N ASN A 135 -11.21 -9.38 -15.10
CA ASN A 135 -12.67 -9.30 -15.02
C ASN A 135 -13.27 -8.47 -16.16
N LYS A 136 -14.59 -8.56 -16.30
CA LYS A 136 -15.35 -7.93 -17.38
C LYS A 136 -15.30 -6.40 -17.34
N ALA A 137 -15.37 -5.78 -16.17
CA ALA A 137 -15.34 -4.32 -16.05
C ALA A 137 -14.03 -3.75 -16.61
N ILE A 138 -12.90 -4.38 -16.29
CA ILE A 138 -11.58 -3.97 -16.79
C ILE A 138 -11.47 -4.22 -18.30
N LYS A 139 -12.03 -5.32 -18.81
CA LYS A 139 -12.11 -5.60 -20.25
C LYS A 139 -12.93 -4.54 -21.00
N ASP A 140 -14.06 -4.14 -20.44
CA ASP A 140 -14.93 -3.11 -21.03
C ASP A 140 -14.23 -1.75 -21.04
N SER A 141 -13.43 -1.44 -20.01
CA SER A 141 -12.58 -0.24 -19.97
C SER A 141 -11.47 -0.25 -21.04
N PHE A 142 -10.74 -1.37 -21.21
CA PHE A 142 -9.75 -1.47 -22.29
C PHE A 142 -10.38 -1.39 -23.68
N GLN A 143 -11.59 -1.94 -23.85
CA GLN A 143 -12.33 -1.76 -25.11
C GLN A 143 -12.72 -0.30 -25.36
N GLN A 144 -13.09 0.42 -24.31
CA GLN A 144 -13.40 1.84 -24.42
C GLN A 144 -12.14 2.65 -24.76
N LEU A 145 -11.00 2.35 -24.14
CA LEU A 145 -9.71 2.98 -24.43
C LEU A 145 -9.22 2.68 -25.85
N LEU A 146 -9.42 1.47 -26.36
CA LEU A 146 -9.09 1.13 -27.76
C LEU A 146 -9.94 1.96 -28.74
N LYS A 147 -11.22 2.20 -28.44
CA LYS A 147 -12.08 3.07 -29.24
C LYS A 147 -11.63 4.53 -29.17
N GLU A 148 -11.30 5.02 -27.98
CA GLU A 148 -10.80 6.37 -27.77
C GLU A 148 -9.46 6.60 -28.46
N LEU A 149 -8.56 5.63 -28.42
CA LEU A 149 -7.29 5.66 -29.14
C LEU A 149 -7.49 5.72 -30.67
N GLU A 150 -8.47 4.97 -31.19
CA GLU A 150 -8.81 5.02 -32.61
C GLU A 150 -9.43 6.37 -33.01
N ILE A 151 -10.26 6.97 -32.14
CA ILE A 151 -10.81 8.32 -32.35
C ILE A 151 -9.69 9.36 -32.34
N ALA A 152 -8.78 9.31 -31.37
CA ALA A 152 -7.64 10.23 -31.26
C ALA A 152 -6.72 10.15 -32.49
N PHE A 153 -6.39 8.93 -32.92
CA PHE A 153 -5.57 8.72 -34.11
C PHE A 153 -6.21 9.34 -35.36
N ARG A 154 -7.50 9.09 -35.60
CA ARG A 154 -8.23 9.66 -36.75
C ARG A 154 -8.32 11.18 -36.69
N LEU A 155 -8.37 11.75 -35.48
CA LEU A 155 -8.41 13.20 -35.27
C LEU A 155 -7.06 13.86 -35.59
N LEU A 156 -5.95 13.21 -35.24
CA LEU A 156 -4.59 13.74 -35.44
C LEU A 156 -3.96 13.39 -36.79
N GLU A 157 -4.43 12.33 -37.46
CA GLU A 157 -3.93 11.93 -38.78
C GLU A 157 -3.92 13.08 -39.83
N PRO A 158 -4.98 13.90 -39.99
CA PRO A 158 -4.96 15.01 -40.96
C PRO A 158 -4.05 16.17 -40.54
N LEU A 159 -3.64 16.22 -39.27
CA LEU A 159 -2.75 17.25 -38.72
C LEU A 159 -1.28 16.85 -38.81
N ALA A 160 -1.00 15.60 -39.16
CA ALA A 160 0.34 15.09 -39.37
C ALA A 160 0.86 15.52 -40.76
N GLU A 161 2.03 16.18 -40.79
CA GLU A 161 2.68 16.57 -42.05
C GLU A 161 3.15 15.30 -42.82
N SER A 162 3.06 15.30 -44.16
CA SER A 162 3.18 14.11 -45.03
C SER A 162 4.06 14.36 -46.27
N PRO A 163 4.77 13.37 -46.85
CA PRO A 163 5.36 12.13 -46.29
C PRO A 163 6.76 11.75 -46.85
N ALA A 164 7.34 10.62 -46.37
CA ALA A 164 8.33 9.80 -47.07
C ALA A 164 7.87 8.31 -47.15
N PRO A 165 8.38 7.48 -48.10
CA PRO A 165 7.63 6.40 -48.78
C PRO A 165 7.66 5.00 -48.12
N PRO A 166 6.85 4.03 -48.60
CA PRO A 166 6.45 2.83 -47.84
C PRO A 166 7.29 1.56 -48.11
N ARG A 167 7.28 0.62 -47.16
CA ARG A 167 7.65 -0.81 -47.33
C ARG A 167 6.47 -1.74 -46.99
N PRO A 168 6.45 -2.97 -47.52
CA PRO A 168 5.21 -3.68 -47.85
C PRO A 168 4.72 -4.65 -46.77
N GLU A 169 3.40 -4.83 -46.72
CA GLU A 169 2.69 -5.88 -45.98
C GLU A 169 2.86 -7.28 -46.62
N PRO A 170 2.50 -8.34 -45.87
CA PRO A 170 1.32 -9.09 -46.33
C PRO A 170 0.38 -9.64 -45.23
N SER A 171 -0.93 -9.42 -45.47
CA SER A 171 -2.08 -10.34 -45.46
C SER A 171 -2.49 -11.16 -44.22
N LYS A 172 -3.73 -10.93 -43.77
CA LYS A 172 -4.73 -11.87 -43.16
C LYS A 172 -5.83 -12.14 -44.23
N PRO A 173 -6.81 -13.11 -44.14
CA PRO A 173 -7.63 -13.40 -42.93
C PRO A 173 -8.46 -14.73 -42.74
N GLN A 174 -8.93 -14.94 -41.48
CA GLN A 174 -10.28 -15.38 -40.99
C GLN A 174 -10.82 -16.85 -41.09
N PRO A 175 -11.97 -17.26 -40.44
CA PRO A 175 -12.45 -17.15 -39.02
C PRO A 175 -13.31 -18.38 -38.52
N GLU A 176 -14.10 -18.21 -37.42
CA GLU A 176 -15.33 -18.94 -36.93
C GLU A 176 -15.19 -19.65 -35.54
N LYS A 177 -16.17 -19.76 -34.61
CA LYS A 177 -17.57 -19.28 -34.37
C LYS A 177 -17.94 -19.48 -32.86
N LYS A 178 -18.99 -18.77 -32.41
CA LYS A 178 -19.61 -18.73 -31.05
C LYS A 178 -20.43 -19.99 -30.68
N LYS A 179 -20.74 -20.18 -29.38
CA LYS A 179 -22.10 -20.42 -28.83
C LYS A 179 -22.17 -20.33 -27.28
N ALA A 180 -23.34 -19.93 -26.79
CA ALA A 180 -23.74 -19.77 -25.38
C ALA A 180 -24.98 -20.63 -25.06
N SER A 181 -25.23 -20.97 -23.79
CA SER A 181 -26.54 -21.18 -23.11
C SER A 181 -26.28 -21.75 -21.69
N LEU A 182 -26.59 -21.08 -20.57
CA LEU A 182 -27.88 -20.96 -19.82
C LEU A 182 -28.42 -22.28 -19.20
N LEU A 183 -28.42 -22.39 -17.85
CA LEU A 183 -29.61 -22.68 -16.99
C LEU A 183 -29.27 -22.88 -15.49
N LEU A 184 -30.17 -22.34 -14.66
CA LEU A 184 -30.24 -22.30 -13.18
C LEU A 184 -31.27 -23.29 -12.64
N TRP A 185 -31.00 -23.91 -11.47
CA TRP A 185 -31.89 -24.24 -10.32
C TRP A 185 -31.21 -25.34 -9.47
N ALA A 186 -31.38 -25.55 -8.16
CA ALA A 186 -31.87 -24.81 -7.00
C ALA A 186 -31.68 -25.73 -5.76
N ILE A 187 -31.96 -25.15 -4.59
CA ILE A 187 -32.40 -25.79 -3.34
C ILE A 187 -31.34 -25.97 -2.24
N SER A 188 -31.34 -24.96 -1.40
CA SER A 188 -31.21 -24.95 0.05
C SER A 188 -32.01 -26.07 0.74
N VAL A 189 -31.33 -27.06 1.34
CA VAL A 189 -31.79 -27.83 2.52
C VAL A 189 -30.53 -28.41 3.17
N LEU A 190 -30.02 -27.80 4.25
CA LEU A 190 -29.18 -28.42 5.30
C LEU A 190 -28.69 -27.35 6.31
N LEU A 191 -29.62 -26.53 6.78
CA LEU A 191 -29.45 -25.70 7.97
C LEU A 191 -30.72 -25.91 8.78
N LEU A 192 -30.67 -26.87 9.70
CA LEU A 192 -31.53 -27.09 10.86
C LEU A 192 -31.34 -28.55 11.28
N LEU A 193 -30.52 -28.79 12.33
CA LEU A 193 -30.62 -29.88 13.32
C LEU A 193 -29.31 -29.97 14.12
N ALA A 194 -29.18 -29.16 15.17
CA ALA A 194 -28.45 -29.47 16.40
C ALA A 194 -28.50 -28.29 17.40
N VAL A 195 -29.71 -27.86 17.77
CA VAL A 195 -29.94 -27.11 19.02
C VAL A 195 -30.77 -28.04 19.88
N GLY A 196 -30.13 -28.64 20.89
CA GLY A 196 -30.81 -29.57 21.78
C GLY A 196 -29.84 -30.49 22.48
N ILE A 197 -29.04 -29.94 23.39
CA ILE A 197 -28.62 -30.49 24.70
C ILE A 197 -27.96 -29.31 25.43
N TRP A 198 -28.78 -28.44 26.02
CA TRP A 198 -28.34 -27.46 27.03
C TRP A 198 -29.42 -27.33 28.12
N PHE A 199 -30.12 -28.43 28.38
CA PHE A 199 -31.31 -28.44 29.25
C PHE A 199 -31.30 -29.54 30.32
N PHE A 200 -30.15 -30.19 30.59
CA PHE A 200 -30.06 -31.16 31.66
C PHE A 200 -28.72 -31.08 32.40
N LEU A 201 -28.82 -30.88 33.73
CA LEU A 201 -27.84 -31.06 34.83
C LEU A 201 -27.19 -29.77 35.39
N PRO A 202 -26.92 -29.72 36.71
CA PRO A 202 -27.77 -29.02 37.69
C PRO A 202 -27.10 -27.77 38.29
N LYS A 203 -27.93 -26.83 38.77
CA LYS A 203 -27.51 -25.68 39.57
C LYS A 203 -27.17 -26.10 40.99
N GLY A 204 -25.96 -25.75 41.42
CA GLY A 204 -25.62 -25.53 42.82
C GLY A 204 -24.39 -26.30 43.28
N GLU A 205 -23.25 -25.64 43.34
CA GLU A 205 -22.21 -25.95 44.34
C GLU A 205 -21.40 -24.69 44.64
N LYS A 206 -20.92 -24.65 45.89
CA LYS A 206 -20.41 -23.47 46.59
C LYS A 206 -19.13 -22.95 45.92
N GLN A 207 -18.95 -21.64 45.95
CA GLN A 207 -17.71 -20.99 45.55
C GLN A 207 -16.69 -21.28 46.64
N ASP A 208 -15.86 -22.30 46.45
CA ASP A 208 -14.75 -22.62 47.34
C ASP A 208 -13.80 -21.41 47.38
N GLU A 209 -13.62 -20.81 48.56
CA GLU A 209 -12.63 -19.77 48.77
C GLU A 209 -11.24 -20.36 48.49
N ILE A 210 -10.58 -19.86 47.44
CA ILE A 210 -9.20 -20.21 47.10
C ILE A 210 -8.31 -19.98 48.33
N SER A 211 -7.63 -21.03 48.79
CA SER A 211 -6.77 -20.98 49.98
C SER A 211 -5.63 -19.98 49.80
N GLN A 212 -5.15 -19.40 50.90
CA GLN A 212 -4.05 -18.41 50.85
C GLN A 212 -2.76 -19.01 50.26
N GLU A 213 -2.51 -20.29 50.52
CA GLU A 213 -1.38 -21.03 49.96
C GLU A 213 -1.43 -21.08 48.41
N VAL A 214 -2.62 -21.28 47.83
CA VAL A 214 -2.79 -21.27 46.36
C VAL A 214 -2.57 -19.88 45.77
N LYS A 215 -2.96 -18.81 46.49
CA LYS A 215 -2.72 -17.43 46.07
C LYS A 215 -1.23 -17.07 46.09
N GLU A 216 -0.50 -17.52 47.10
CA GLU A 216 0.94 -17.30 47.22
C GLU A 216 1.71 -18.04 46.11
N GLU A 217 1.36 -19.29 45.84
CA GLU A 217 2.00 -20.05 44.75
C GLU A 217 1.64 -19.43 43.38
N PHE A 218 0.41 -18.96 43.17
CA PHE A 218 0.03 -18.23 41.96
C PHE A 218 0.90 -16.99 41.71
N ILE A 219 1.11 -16.14 42.73
CA ILE A 219 1.94 -14.93 42.61
C ILE A 219 3.37 -15.28 42.21
N LYS A 220 3.92 -16.32 42.84
CA LYS A 220 5.28 -16.79 42.59
C LYS A 220 5.44 -17.33 41.17
N VAL A 221 4.53 -18.19 40.71
CA VAL A 221 4.57 -18.78 39.35
C VAL A 221 4.36 -17.69 38.29
N LYS A 222 3.40 -16.76 38.49
CA LYS A 222 3.19 -15.60 37.60
C LYS A 222 4.42 -14.71 37.52
N SER A 223 5.12 -14.47 38.63
CA SER A 223 6.37 -13.68 38.65
C SER A 223 7.50 -14.36 37.86
N GLN A 224 7.63 -15.68 37.95
CA GLN A 224 8.60 -16.44 37.15
C GLN A 224 8.27 -16.39 35.66
N ALA A 225 6.99 -16.53 35.30
CA ALA A 225 6.51 -16.40 33.93
C ALA A 225 6.84 -15.01 33.35
N ASN A 226 6.59 -13.94 34.11
CA ASN A 226 6.93 -12.57 33.72
C ASN A 226 8.43 -12.41 33.47
N LEU A 227 9.28 -12.95 34.35
CA LEU A 227 10.75 -12.87 34.19
C LEU A 227 11.24 -13.62 32.94
N LEU A 228 10.65 -14.79 32.64
CA LEU A 228 10.98 -15.56 31.44
C LEU A 228 10.52 -14.82 30.17
N ALA A 229 9.35 -14.18 30.22
CA ALA A 229 8.84 -13.35 29.13
C ALA A 229 9.72 -12.11 28.88
N GLU A 230 10.19 -11.43 29.94
CA GLU A 230 11.15 -10.32 29.84
C GLU A 230 12.47 -10.75 29.19
N LYS A 231 12.93 -11.96 29.51
CA LYS A 231 14.13 -12.58 28.93
C LYS A 231 13.88 -13.23 27.57
N GLN A 232 12.65 -13.15 27.04
CA GLN A 232 12.23 -13.69 25.74
C GLN A 232 12.34 -15.21 25.62
N TYR A 233 12.31 -15.94 26.73
CA TYR A 233 12.21 -17.41 26.73
C TYR A 233 10.74 -17.82 26.58
N TRP A 234 10.16 -17.58 25.41
CA TRP A 234 8.71 -17.63 25.18
C TRP A 234 8.07 -18.99 25.45
N ASP A 235 8.70 -20.11 25.07
CA ASP A 235 8.15 -21.44 25.35
C ASP A 235 8.12 -21.74 26.86
N GLN A 236 9.19 -21.38 27.58
CA GLN A 236 9.27 -21.55 29.03
C GLN A 236 8.33 -20.59 29.77
N ALA A 237 8.16 -19.38 29.24
CA ALA A 237 7.21 -18.40 29.78
C ALA A 237 5.77 -18.88 29.59
N LEU A 238 5.43 -19.43 28.42
CA LEU A 238 4.11 -19.99 28.14
C LEU A 238 3.77 -21.10 29.13
N GLU A 239 4.66 -22.08 29.30
CA GLU A 239 4.48 -23.18 30.25
C GLU A 239 4.19 -22.64 31.66
N LYS A 240 4.94 -21.62 32.10
CA LYS A 240 4.74 -21.02 33.44
C LYS A 240 3.46 -20.20 33.55
N TYR A 241 3.01 -19.54 32.48
CA TYR A 241 1.70 -18.89 32.51
C TYR A 241 0.55 -19.91 32.50
N GLU A 242 0.68 -21.02 31.80
CA GLU A 242 -0.29 -22.12 31.84
C GLU A 242 -0.36 -22.74 33.24
N ASP A 243 0.80 -22.96 33.89
CA ASP A 243 0.88 -23.38 35.29
C ASP A 243 0.16 -22.37 36.22
N ALA A 244 0.40 -21.07 36.05
CA ALA A 244 -0.26 -20.03 36.85
C ALA A 244 -1.78 -19.99 36.61
N TYR A 245 -2.22 -20.13 35.35
CA TYR A 245 -3.63 -20.13 34.98
C TYR A 245 -4.37 -21.36 35.53
N ALA A 246 -3.69 -22.50 35.61
CA ALA A 246 -4.22 -23.72 36.23
C ALA A 246 -4.43 -23.57 37.75
N LEU A 247 -3.63 -22.72 38.42
CA LEU A 247 -3.82 -22.39 39.84
C LEU A 247 -4.98 -21.41 40.06
N ILE A 248 -5.00 -20.31 39.30
CA ILE A 248 -6.05 -19.29 39.36
C ILE A 248 -6.33 -18.80 37.93
N ALA A 249 -7.59 -18.92 37.50
CA ALA A 249 -8.07 -18.39 36.23
C ALA A 249 -8.09 -16.84 36.27
N ASP A 250 -6.93 -16.25 35.99
CA ASP A 250 -6.68 -14.81 35.97
C ASP A 250 -6.70 -14.26 34.54
N ALA A 251 -7.45 -13.20 34.31
CA ALA A 251 -7.63 -12.62 32.97
C ALA A 251 -6.31 -12.09 32.37
N GLU A 252 -5.43 -11.49 33.19
CA GLU A 252 -4.14 -10.98 32.73
C GLU A 252 -3.19 -12.12 32.32
N VAL A 253 -3.22 -13.24 33.05
CA VAL A 253 -2.47 -14.44 32.68
C VAL A 253 -3.01 -15.00 31.37
N GLN A 254 -4.33 -15.06 31.20
CA GLN A 254 -4.95 -15.51 29.95
C GLN A 254 -4.57 -14.64 28.74
N ASP A 255 -4.54 -13.31 28.91
CA ASP A 255 -4.08 -12.37 27.88
C ASP A 255 -2.60 -12.57 27.55
N SER A 256 -1.78 -12.86 28.57
CA SER A 256 -0.35 -13.16 28.39
C SER A 256 -0.13 -14.46 27.62
N ILE A 257 -0.87 -15.53 27.95
CA ILE A 257 -0.89 -16.80 27.22
C ILE A 257 -1.28 -16.56 25.76
N LYS A 258 -2.35 -15.80 25.51
CA LYS A 258 -2.80 -15.48 24.15
C LYS A 258 -1.74 -14.71 23.36
N SER A 259 -1.13 -13.70 23.98
CA SER A 259 -0.04 -12.91 23.37
C SER A 259 1.18 -13.77 23.01
N ILE A 260 1.56 -14.69 23.89
CA ILE A 260 2.71 -15.58 23.65
C ILE A 260 2.38 -16.65 22.60
N ASN A 261 1.19 -17.25 22.65
CA ASN A 261 0.75 -18.19 21.63
C ASN A 261 0.71 -17.56 20.24
N ILE A 262 0.25 -16.30 20.11
CA ILE A 262 0.34 -15.56 18.84
C ILE A 262 1.80 -15.45 18.39
N ARG A 263 2.74 -15.12 19.28
CA ARG A 263 4.18 -15.02 18.94
C ARG A 263 4.75 -16.37 18.49
N LEU A 264 4.42 -17.44 19.20
CA LEU A 264 4.92 -18.79 18.89
C LEU A 264 4.30 -19.36 17.62
N ASP A 265 3.00 -19.13 17.37
CA ASP A 265 2.33 -19.48 16.12
C ASP A 265 2.89 -18.69 14.93
N LEU A 266 3.31 -17.44 15.13
CA LEU A 266 4.00 -16.65 14.11
C LEU A 266 5.42 -17.14 13.84
N GLY A 267 6.09 -17.75 14.82
CA GLY A 267 7.36 -18.45 14.63
C GLY A 267 7.23 -19.82 13.96
N LYS A 268 6.04 -20.45 14.05
CA LYS A 268 5.71 -21.77 13.47
C LYS A 268 4.94 -21.70 12.15
N LYS A 269 4.44 -20.53 11.75
CA LYS A 269 3.84 -20.37 10.42
C LYS A 269 4.94 -20.50 9.39
N ASP A 270 4.93 -21.61 8.67
CA ASP A 270 5.67 -21.78 7.43
C ASP A 270 5.59 -20.50 6.60
N ASN A 271 6.74 -20.01 6.14
CA ASN A 271 6.94 -18.93 5.17
C ASN A 271 6.26 -19.21 3.79
N SER A 272 5.27 -20.09 3.72
CA SER A 272 4.70 -20.65 2.49
C SER A 272 3.41 -20.00 1.99
N ASN A 273 2.77 -19.10 2.75
CA ASN A 273 1.51 -18.45 2.32
C ASN A 273 1.48 -16.95 2.65
N PHE A 274 2.41 -16.18 2.08
CA PHE A 274 2.25 -14.73 2.01
C PHE A 274 1.05 -14.40 1.11
N LYS A 275 0.24 -13.41 1.48
CA LYS A 275 -0.73 -12.86 0.53
C LYS A 275 0.05 -12.27 -0.64
N THR A 276 -0.41 -12.52 -1.86
CA THR A 276 0.29 -12.09 -3.07
C THR A 276 -0.58 -11.22 -3.97
N VAL A 277 0.09 -10.41 -4.78
CA VAL A 277 -0.52 -9.61 -5.85
C VAL A 277 0.25 -9.82 -7.13
N GLU A 278 -0.47 -10.17 -8.19
CA GLU A 278 0.09 -10.29 -9.53
C GLU A 278 0.11 -8.92 -10.21
N VAL A 279 1.29 -8.52 -10.68
CA VAL A 279 1.50 -7.26 -11.41
C VAL A 279 2.25 -7.60 -12.69
N GLY A 280 1.50 -7.68 -13.80
CA GLY A 280 2.03 -8.22 -15.04
C GLY A 280 2.40 -9.69 -14.87
N GLU A 281 3.67 -10.01 -15.10
CA GLU A 281 4.24 -11.36 -14.91
C GLU A 281 4.92 -11.53 -13.53
N GLN A 282 4.92 -10.49 -12.70
CA GLN A 282 5.56 -10.50 -11.39
C GLN A 282 4.55 -10.83 -10.29
N VAL A 283 4.95 -11.69 -9.35
CA VAL A 283 4.17 -11.99 -8.15
C VAL A 283 4.82 -11.31 -6.95
N TRP A 284 4.12 -10.35 -6.35
CA TRP A 284 4.62 -9.57 -5.24
C TRP A 284 3.95 -9.97 -3.92
N MET A 285 4.65 -9.83 -2.81
CA MET A 285 4.02 -9.84 -1.49
C MET A 285 3.02 -8.69 -1.38
N ALA A 286 1.83 -8.97 -0.88
CA ALA A 286 0.80 -7.98 -0.56
C ALA A 286 1.12 -7.25 0.76
N GLU A 287 1.91 -7.83 1.65
CA GLU A 287 2.25 -7.25 2.95
C GLU A 287 3.75 -6.93 3.03
N ASN A 288 4.12 -6.02 3.93
CA ASN A 288 5.53 -5.70 4.19
C ASN A 288 6.20 -6.85 4.94
N LEU A 289 7.49 -7.07 4.64
CA LEU A 289 8.29 -8.10 5.27
C LEU A 289 8.43 -7.86 6.78
N ASN A 290 8.27 -8.92 7.58
CA ASN A 290 8.22 -8.81 9.04
C ASN A 290 9.04 -9.88 9.76
N VAL A 291 10.23 -10.19 9.24
CA VAL A 291 11.17 -11.15 9.84
C VAL A 291 12.15 -10.45 10.79
N ASP A 292 12.60 -11.13 11.82
CA ASP A 292 13.67 -10.67 12.74
C ASP A 292 14.91 -11.56 12.70
N THR A 293 14.92 -12.54 11.81
CA THR A 293 16.04 -13.44 11.55
C THR A 293 16.35 -13.48 10.06
N PHE A 294 17.60 -13.78 9.73
CA PHE A 294 18.00 -14.14 8.38
C PHE A 294 17.65 -15.59 8.07
N ASN A 295 17.79 -16.01 6.80
CA ASN A 295 17.48 -17.38 6.38
C ASN A 295 18.34 -18.46 7.06
N ASN A 296 19.50 -18.10 7.59
CA ASN A 296 20.33 -19.01 8.39
C ASN A 296 19.93 -19.09 9.88
N GLY A 297 18.89 -18.36 10.30
CA GLY A 297 18.39 -18.31 11.68
C GLY A 297 19.07 -17.25 12.56
N ASP A 298 20.10 -16.55 12.08
CA ASP A 298 20.75 -15.49 12.85
C ASP A 298 19.78 -14.32 13.08
N THR A 299 19.75 -13.82 14.32
CA THR A 299 18.93 -12.65 14.66
C THR A 299 19.49 -11.37 14.04
N ILE A 300 18.59 -10.53 13.53
CA ILE A 300 18.88 -9.19 13.05
C ILE A 300 18.78 -8.23 14.25
N PHE A 301 19.69 -7.26 14.36
CA PHE A 301 19.73 -6.35 15.51
C PHE A 301 18.45 -5.49 15.60
N HIS A 302 17.73 -5.60 16.70
CA HIS A 302 16.56 -4.75 16.96
C HIS A 302 17.00 -3.41 17.56
N ALA A 303 16.97 -2.35 16.74
CA ALA A 303 17.32 -0.99 17.15
C ALA A 303 16.12 -0.27 17.79
N LYS A 304 15.97 -0.41 19.11
CA LYS A 304 14.82 0.06 19.89
C LYS A 304 14.75 1.58 20.08
N THR A 305 15.88 2.28 19.94
CA THR A 305 15.97 3.73 20.15
C THR A 305 16.65 4.42 18.98
N ALA A 306 16.47 5.74 18.85
CA ALA A 306 17.18 6.55 17.86
C ALA A 306 18.70 6.35 17.93
N ALA A 307 19.26 6.31 19.14
CA ALA A 307 20.68 6.07 19.36
C ALA A 307 21.13 4.70 18.85
N ASP A 308 20.36 3.64 19.11
CA ASP A 308 20.67 2.28 18.60
C ASP A 308 20.72 2.25 17.08
N TRP A 309 19.79 2.95 16.43
CA TRP A 309 19.71 3.00 14.96
C TRP A 309 20.87 3.76 14.34
N LEU A 310 21.20 4.92 14.91
CA LEU A 310 22.35 5.72 14.48
C LEU A 310 23.64 4.91 14.63
N LYS A 311 23.82 4.23 15.77
CA LYS A 311 24.96 3.34 16.01
C LYS A 311 25.01 2.21 14.99
N ALA A 312 23.90 1.51 14.76
CA ALA A 312 23.85 0.43 13.78
C ALA A 312 24.20 0.92 12.36
N GLY A 313 23.74 2.11 11.96
CA GLY A 313 24.10 2.73 10.69
C GLY A 313 25.58 3.08 10.59
N GLN A 314 26.19 3.61 11.65
CA GLN A 314 27.62 3.96 11.71
C GLN A 314 28.52 2.72 11.67
N GLU A 315 28.13 1.66 12.39
CA GLU A 315 28.87 0.39 12.49
C GLU A 315 28.50 -0.59 11.36
N LYS A 316 27.60 -0.21 10.45
CA LYS A 316 27.09 -1.04 9.34
C LYS A 316 26.49 -2.36 9.81
N ILE A 317 25.86 -2.35 10.98
CA ILE A 317 25.19 -3.50 11.57
C ILE A 317 23.80 -3.64 10.93
N PRO A 318 23.44 -4.80 10.39
CA PRO A 318 22.08 -5.10 9.95
C PRO A 318 21.07 -4.91 11.07
N ALA A 319 20.08 -4.04 10.85
CA ALA A 319 19.15 -3.67 11.89
C ALA A 319 17.71 -3.54 11.40
N TRP A 320 16.78 -3.76 12.32
CA TRP A 320 15.36 -3.52 12.13
C TRP A 320 14.72 -2.78 13.31
N CYS A 321 13.57 -2.16 13.08
CA CYS A 321 12.68 -1.65 14.12
C CYS A 321 11.22 -1.63 13.63
N TYR A 322 10.27 -1.50 14.54
CA TYR A 322 8.92 -1.08 14.19
C TYR A 322 8.87 0.43 13.96
N PHE A 323 7.89 0.88 13.19
CA PHE A 323 7.60 2.31 13.07
C PHE A 323 7.35 2.92 14.45
N GLU A 324 7.90 4.12 14.69
CA GLU A 324 7.92 4.81 16.00
C GLU A 324 8.51 4.01 17.16
N ASN A 325 9.23 2.90 16.89
CA ASN A 325 9.63 1.90 17.87
C ASN A 325 8.45 1.34 18.69
N ASN A 326 7.24 1.35 18.12
CA ASN A 326 6.03 0.88 18.77
C ASN A 326 5.70 -0.56 18.32
N PRO A 327 5.74 -1.57 19.22
CA PRO A 327 5.38 -2.94 18.88
C PRO A 327 3.95 -3.12 18.38
N ALA A 328 3.03 -2.18 18.69
CA ALA A 328 1.67 -2.21 18.16
C ALA A 328 1.63 -2.04 16.63
N ASN A 329 2.70 -1.52 16.02
CA ASN A 329 2.87 -1.39 14.57
C ASN A 329 3.31 -2.67 13.88
N TYR A 330 3.24 -3.83 14.55
CA TYR A 330 3.56 -5.12 13.97
C TYR A 330 2.88 -5.38 12.62
N SER A 331 1.59 -5.03 12.49
CA SER A 331 0.81 -5.24 11.26
C SER A 331 1.31 -4.44 10.06
N LEU A 332 2.14 -3.40 10.29
CA LEU A 332 2.73 -2.58 9.24
C LEU A 332 4.02 -3.20 8.66
N GLY A 333 4.55 -4.23 9.32
CA GLY A 333 5.86 -4.81 9.02
C GLY A 333 7.00 -4.10 9.74
N LYS A 334 8.23 -4.52 9.46
CA LYS A 334 9.45 -3.94 10.04
C LYS A 334 10.14 -3.02 9.05
N LEU A 335 10.75 -1.96 9.57
CA LEU A 335 11.71 -1.12 8.85
C LEU A 335 13.08 -1.75 8.98
N TYR A 336 13.78 -1.92 7.86
CA TYR A 336 15.14 -2.46 7.83
C TYR A 336 16.11 -1.41 7.33
N ASN A 337 17.34 -1.43 7.82
CA ASN A 337 18.42 -0.72 7.14
C ASN A 337 18.91 -1.50 5.92
N TRP A 338 19.63 -0.84 5.03
CA TRP A 338 20.06 -1.50 3.80
C TRP A 338 21.11 -2.60 4.04
N TYR A 339 21.83 -2.54 5.18
CA TYR A 339 22.75 -3.61 5.57
C TYR A 339 22.03 -4.93 5.87
N ALA A 340 20.80 -4.90 6.39
CA ALA A 340 19.97 -6.09 6.50
C ALA A 340 19.43 -6.54 5.14
N VAL A 341 19.02 -5.60 4.29
CA VAL A 341 18.51 -5.88 2.94
C VAL A 341 19.53 -6.64 2.08
N ASN A 342 20.80 -6.24 2.13
CA ASN A 342 21.86 -6.80 1.30
C ASN A 342 22.82 -7.72 2.07
N ASP A 343 22.39 -8.25 3.22
CA ASP A 343 23.18 -9.21 3.99
C ASP A 343 23.27 -10.55 3.26
N THR A 344 24.45 -11.15 3.23
CA THR A 344 24.70 -12.45 2.58
C THR A 344 23.92 -13.60 3.19
N ARG A 345 23.46 -13.48 4.44
CA ARG A 345 22.64 -14.48 5.13
C ARG A 345 21.20 -14.53 4.62
N GLY A 346 20.78 -13.54 3.83
CA GLY A 346 19.48 -13.49 3.17
C GLY A 346 18.36 -13.03 4.09
N LEU A 347 17.78 -11.87 3.78
CA LEU A 347 16.64 -11.32 4.52
C LEU A 347 15.29 -11.84 4.00
N ALA A 348 15.18 -12.08 2.68
CA ALA A 348 13.94 -12.55 2.08
C ALA A 348 13.75 -14.06 2.33
N PRO A 349 12.54 -14.49 2.74
CA PRO A 349 12.18 -15.90 2.89
C PRO A 349 12.48 -16.76 1.67
N GLU A 350 12.58 -18.08 1.87
CA GLU A 350 12.75 -19.04 0.79
C GLU A 350 11.65 -18.89 -0.29
N GLY A 351 12.04 -18.92 -1.57
CA GLY A 351 11.13 -18.70 -2.70
C GLY A 351 10.84 -17.22 -3.01
N TRP A 352 11.35 -16.30 -2.20
CA TRP A 352 11.20 -14.86 -2.37
C TRP A 352 12.56 -14.17 -2.49
N ARG A 353 12.57 -13.00 -3.11
CA ARG A 353 13.73 -12.10 -3.15
C ARG A 353 13.30 -10.65 -2.98
N ILE A 354 14.26 -9.83 -2.58
CA ILE A 354 14.06 -8.38 -2.54
C ILE A 354 14.10 -7.85 -3.97
N PRO A 355 13.12 -7.02 -4.38
CA PRO A 355 13.07 -6.45 -5.72
C PRO A 355 14.28 -5.55 -5.97
N ASN A 356 14.83 -5.62 -7.18
CA ASN A 356 15.86 -4.72 -7.67
C ASN A 356 15.21 -3.59 -8.50
N ASN A 357 16.04 -2.70 -9.05
CA ASN A 357 15.54 -1.58 -9.85
C ASN A 357 14.77 -2.00 -11.10
N ASN A 358 15.13 -3.11 -11.74
CA ASN A 358 14.39 -3.59 -12.90
C ASN A 358 13.00 -4.04 -12.50
N ASP A 359 12.85 -4.68 -11.33
CA ASP A 359 11.54 -5.10 -10.86
C ASP A 359 10.62 -3.91 -10.61
N TRP A 360 11.13 -2.88 -9.93
CA TRP A 360 10.42 -1.63 -9.70
C TRP A 360 10.11 -0.87 -11.00
N ASN A 361 11.01 -0.93 -11.98
CA ASN A 361 10.77 -0.33 -13.29
C ASN A 361 9.65 -1.05 -14.05
N VAL A 362 9.62 -2.39 -14.06
CA VAL A 362 8.51 -3.17 -14.63
C VAL A 362 7.20 -2.84 -13.93
N PHE A 363 7.21 -2.84 -12.59
CA PHE A 363 6.06 -2.47 -11.78
C PHE A 363 5.51 -1.09 -12.17
N SER A 364 6.38 -0.09 -12.23
CA SER A 364 6.02 1.28 -12.58
C SER A 364 5.62 1.45 -14.05
N GLY A 365 6.22 0.68 -14.96
CA GLY A 365 5.97 0.76 -16.40
C GLY A 365 4.53 0.37 -16.73
N LEU A 366 3.99 -0.64 -16.03
CA LEU A 366 2.59 -1.06 -16.15
C LEU A 366 1.60 0.01 -15.65
N LEU A 367 2.06 0.95 -14.84
CA LEU A 367 1.26 2.06 -14.31
C LEU A 367 1.39 3.34 -15.14
N LYS A 368 2.35 3.44 -16.06
CA LYS A 368 2.56 4.67 -16.84
C LYS A 368 1.55 4.81 -17.98
N GLY A 369 1.15 6.06 -18.25
CA GLY A 369 0.56 6.46 -19.53
C GLY A 369 -0.94 6.76 -19.56
N ASN A 370 -1.67 6.56 -18.46
CA ASN A 370 -3.07 6.99 -18.36
C ASN A 370 -3.51 7.16 -16.89
N LEU A 371 -3.95 8.37 -16.51
CA LEU A 371 -4.42 8.71 -15.16
C LEU A 371 -5.61 7.85 -14.68
N VAL A 372 -6.46 7.40 -15.60
CA VAL A 372 -7.60 6.53 -15.30
C VAL A 372 -7.11 5.11 -14.99
N ILE A 373 -6.18 4.58 -15.78
CA ILE A 373 -5.56 3.26 -15.52
C ILE A 373 -4.82 3.30 -14.18
N MET A 374 -4.07 4.37 -13.89
CA MET A 374 -3.40 4.55 -12.61
C MET A 374 -4.37 4.53 -11.43
N LYS A 375 -5.48 5.27 -11.50
CA LYS A 375 -6.50 5.29 -10.43
C LYS A 375 -7.15 3.92 -10.23
N ILE A 376 -7.47 3.21 -11.32
CA ILE A 376 -8.07 1.87 -11.26
C ILE A 376 -7.08 0.86 -10.68
N TRP A 377 -5.82 0.89 -11.13
CA TRP A 377 -4.77 0.03 -10.60
C TRP A 377 -4.45 0.34 -9.14
N HIS A 378 -4.41 1.61 -8.77
CA HIS A 378 -4.26 2.01 -7.38
C HIS A 378 -5.40 1.43 -6.53
N SER A 379 -6.66 1.58 -6.94
CA SER A 379 -7.79 0.96 -6.26
C SER A 379 -7.66 -0.57 -6.17
N TYR A 380 -7.28 -1.24 -7.26
CA TYR A 380 -7.09 -2.69 -7.30
C TYR A 380 -5.97 -3.16 -6.36
N LEU A 381 -4.82 -2.48 -6.38
CA LEU A 381 -3.70 -2.75 -5.50
C LEU A 381 -4.10 -2.51 -4.04
N ASN A 382 -4.89 -1.48 -3.76
CA ASN A 382 -5.40 -1.19 -2.43
C ASN A 382 -6.34 -2.29 -1.91
N GLU A 383 -7.30 -2.73 -2.72
CA GLU A 383 -8.19 -3.86 -2.38
C GLU A 383 -7.44 -5.15 -2.08
N ARG A 384 -6.29 -5.34 -2.74
CA ARG A 384 -5.41 -6.51 -2.57
C ARG A 384 -4.37 -6.34 -1.46
N GLY A 385 -4.38 -5.21 -0.74
CA GLY A 385 -3.44 -4.89 0.34
C GLY A 385 -2.06 -4.41 -0.13
N PHE A 386 -1.85 -4.24 -1.43
CA PHE A 386 -0.59 -3.75 -1.99
C PHE A 386 -0.36 -2.26 -1.73
N SER A 387 -1.40 -1.48 -1.40
CA SER A 387 -1.21 -0.09 -0.98
C SER A 387 -0.25 0.01 0.18
N ALA A 388 0.63 0.99 0.10
CA ALA A 388 1.41 1.44 1.24
C ALA A 388 0.44 2.05 2.26
N VAL A 389 0.11 1.27 3.29
CA VAL A 389 -0.38 1.86 4.54
C VAL A 389 0.72 2.84 4.96
N PRO A 390 0.44 4.13 5.21
CA PRO A 390 1.41 5.10 5.72
C PRO A 390 1.92 4.60 7.05
N SER A 391 3.04 3.92 6.93
CA SER A 391 3.77 3.22 7.96
C SER A 391 5.15 3.86 8.13
N GLY A 392 5.47 4.83 7.28
CA GLY A 392 6.57 5.75 7.42
C GLY A 392 7.96 5.18 7.13
N SER A 393 8.96 5.93 7.53
CA SER A 393 10.36 5.56 7.38
C SER A 393 11.19 6.09 8.52
N ARG A 394 12.38 5.55 8.70
CA ARG A 394 13.34 5.96 9.72
C ARG A 394 14.52 6.67 9.11
N TYR A 395 14.82 7.86 9.63
CA TYR A 395 15.81 8.75 9.06
C TYR A 395 17.20 8.56 9.68
N TYR A 396 18.21 8.44 8.83
CA TYR A 396 19.58 8.15 9.25
C TYR A 396 20.30 9.27 10.01
N TYR A 397 19.84 10.52 9.89
CA TYR A 397 20.54 11.68 10.47
C TYR A 397 20.29 11.82 11.97
N ASN A 398 19.06 11.57 12.41
CA ASN A 398 18.63 11.72 13.80
C ASN A 398 17.93 10.48 14.38
N GLY A 399 17.75 9.42 13.59
CA GLY A 399 17.01 8.22 13.98
C GLY A 399 15.50 8.43 14.14
N GLY A 400 14.98 9.60 13.74
CA GLY A 400 13.57 9.97 13.81
C GLY A 400 12.74 9.33 12.70
N PHE A 401 11.43 9.52 12.77
CA PHE A 401 10.47 8.91 11.86
C PHE A 401 9.80 9.95 10.97
N THR A 402 9.46 9.56 9.74
CA THR A 402 8.59 10.34 8.84
C THR A 402 7.44 9.46 8.40
N GLU A 403 6.31 10.03 8.01
CA GLU A 403 5.14 9.27 7.51
C GLU A 403 5.25 8.94 6.01
N ILE A 404 6.41 9.18 5.41
CA ILE A 404 6.65 8.91 4.00
C ILE A 404 7.11 7.46 3.86
N ASP A 405 6.25 6.66 3.24
CA ASP A 405 6.55 5.28 2.91
C ASP A 405 7.55 5.21 1.77
N ARG A 406 8.56 4.36 1.97
CA ARG A 406 9.59 4.05 1.01
C ARG A 406 9.89 2.57 1.10
N TYR A 407 10.25 1.98 -0.03
CA TYR A 407 10.58 0.56 -0.13
C TYR A 407 12.01 0.40 -0.60
N TRP A 408 12.77 -0.49 0.02
CA TRP A 408 14.11 -0.78 -0.45
C TRP A 408 14.12 -1.47 -1.80
N SER A 409 15.09 -1.09 -2.64
CA SER A 409 15.59 -1.92 -3.72
C SER A 409 16.83 -2.66 -3.25
N ALA A 410 17.00 -3.90 -3.71
CA ALA A 410 18.23 -4.66 -3.56
C ALA A 410 19.41 -4.04 -4.34
N SER A 411 19.14 -3.09 -5.25
CA SER A 411 20.19 -2.43 -6.03
C SER A 411 20.97 -1.41 -5.21
N GLU A 412 22.28 -1.62 -5.11
CA GLU A 412 23.22 -0.63 -4.59
C GLU A 412 23.45 0.48 -5.63
N ALA A 413 23.53 1.72 -5.17
CA ALA A 413 23.94 2.83 -6.02
C ALA A 413 25.42 3.16 -5.87
N ASN A 414 25.91 3.20 -4.63
CA ASN A 414 27.31 3.38 -4.28
C ASN A 414 27.55 2.96 -2.81
N GLY A 415 28.79 3.14 -2.33
CA GLY A 415 29.17 2.74 -0.98
C GLY A 415 28.31 3.29 0.17
N GLN A 416 27.63 4.43 -0.02
CA GLN A 416 26.80 5.09 1.00
C GLN A 416 25.29 5.06 0.72
N ALA A 417 24.89 4.86 -0.53
CA ALA A 417 23.50 4.96 -0.96
C ALA A 417 23.03 3.70 -1.71
N ALA A 418 21.74 3.44 -1.57
CA ALA A 418 21.05 2.40 -2.31
C ALA A 418 19.77 2.95 -2.92
N PHE A 419 19.24 2.21 -3.88
CA PHE A 419 18.01 2.61 -4.52
C PHE A 419 16.79 2.27 -3.65
N LEU A 420 15.74 3.07 -3.78
CA LEU A 420 14.46 2.88 -3.12
C LEU A 420 13.32 3.18 -4.09
N ALA A 421 12.18 2.54 -3.90
CA ALA A 421 10.94 2.87 -4.57
C ALA A 421 10.05 3.72 -3.67
N TRP A 422 9.36 4.70 -4.27
CA TRP A 422 8.41 5.53 -3.56
C TRP A 422 7.04 4.86 -3.50
N ALA A 423 6.38 4.93 -2.35
CA ALA A 423 5.09 4.31 -2.13
C ALA A 423 3.93 5.01 -2.83
N ASP A 424 4.01 6.34 -2.93
CA ASP A 424 3.10 7.10 -3.77
C ASP A 424 3.60 7.10 -5.21
N LEU A 425 3.28 6.00 -5.89
CA LEU A 425 3.48 5.85 -7.33
C LEU A 425 2.57 6.79 -8.16
N VAL A 426 1.76 7.63 -7.51
CA VAL A 426 0.66 8.43 -8.09
C VAL A 426 0.92 9.95 -8.02
N SER A 427 1.93 10.43 -7.29
CA SER A 427 2.20 11.88 -7.23
C SER A 427 2.64 12.44 -8.60
N LYS A 428 2.03 13.57 -9.00
CA LYS A 428 2.20 14.25 -10.30
C LYS A 428 3.62 14.78 -10.56
N ARG A 429 4.56 14.65 -9.62
CA ARG A 429 5.95 15.05 -9.87
C ARG A 429 6.63 13.97 -10.69
N SER A 430 6.96 14.33 -11.92
CA SER A 430 7.72 13.62 -12.96
C SER A 430 9.16 13.21 -12.57
N ARG A 431 9.43 12.96 -11.28
CA ARG A 431 10.69 12.43 -10.76
C ARG A 431 10.46 10.94 -10.52
N GLY A 432 10.97 10.09 -11.42
CA GLY A 432 10.59 8.67 -11.55
C GLY A 432 10.54 7.83 -10.26
N PRO A 433 10.01 6.60 -10.34
CA PRO A 433 9.65 5.77 -9.18
C PRO A 433 10.83 5.35 -8.30
N ILE A 434 12.07 5.51 -8.79
CA ILE A 434 13.30 5.03 -8.16
C ILE A 434 14.16 6.22 -7.73
N TRP A 435 14.57 6.20 -6.47
CA TRP A 435 15.34 7.26 -5.80
C TRP A 435 16.56 6.70 -5.09
N LEU A 436 17.42 7.60 -4.61
CA LEU A 436 18.55 7.25 -3.76
C LEU A 436 18.23 7.56 -2.29
N GLY A 437 18.56 6.61 -1.41
CA GLY A 437 18.54 6.80 0.03
C GLY A 437 19.86 6.36 0.65
N SER A 438 20.25 7.03 1.75
CA SER A 438 21.35 6.55 2.59
C SER A 438 21.05 5.14 3.09
N LYS A 439 22.03 4.23 3.00
CA LYS A 439 21.93 2.85 3.48
C LYS A 439 21.58 2.73 4.97
N ASN A 440 21.80 3.82 5.71
CA ASN A 440 21.52 3.94 7.13
C ASN A 440 20.05 4.30 7.43
N ASN A 441 19.23 4.60 6.42
CA ASN A 441 17.79 4.79 6.62
C ASN A 441 17.08 3.47 6.93
N GLY A 442 15.88 3.55 7.49
CA GLY A 442 14.98 2.41 7.66
C GLY A 442 13.80 2.52 6.73
N PHE A 443 13.68 1.59 5.79
CA PHE A 443 12.56 1.51 4.86
C PHE A 443 11.95 0.11 4.90
N TYR A 444 10.71 0.00 4.44
CA TYR A 444 10.05 -1.30 4.31
C TYR A 444 10.67 -2.12 3.20
N VAL A 445 10.46 -3.43 3.29
CA VAL A 445 10.82 -4.38 2.23
C VAL A 445 9.55 -5.09 1.82
N ARG A 446 9.34 -5.20 0.51
CA ARG A 446 8.25 -5.95 -0.09
C ARG A 446 8.89 -6.90 -1.08
N CYS A 447 8.71 -8.21 -0.92
CA CYS A 447 9.43 -9.18 -1.74
C CYS A 447 8.66 -9.51 -3.01
N ILE A 448 9.40 -9.98 -4.01
CA ILE A 448 8.89 -10.57 -5.25
C ILE A 448 9.24 -12.06 -5.26
N GLN A 449 8.35 -12.89 -5.79
CA GLN A 449 8.60 -14.32 -5.93
C GLN A 449 9.72 -14.57 -6.96
N ASN A 450 10.54 -15.59 -6.71
CA ASN A 450 11.70 -15.93 -7.56
C ASN A 450 11.32 -16.38 -8.96
#